data_AF-A0A2N3N1W0-F1
#
_entry.id   AF-A0A2N3N1W0-F1
#
_cell.length_a   1.000
_cell.length_b   1.000
_cell.length_c   1.000
_cell.angle_alpha   90.00
_cell.angle_beta   90.00
_cell.angle_gamma   90.00
#
_symmetry.space_group_name_H-M   'P 1'
#
loop_
_entity.id
_entity.type
_entity.pdbx_description
1 polymer ?
#
loop_
_entity_poly.entity_id
_entity_poly.type
_entity_poly.pdbx_seq_one_letter_code
_entity_poly.pdbx_strand_id
1 'polypeptide(L)'
;MRILTTIISLLSLRALALAEAVPGVRHGQQRLTDDSGSGDGGIPIPLFASLERMSRLVDIAYCVGTSGVSKPFSCVSRCKDFPSLTLIRTFSTGVLLGDSCGYIAVDHGVPRSGSGNRRDTGEKAIILAFRGTYSISNTVIDLSTVPQEYVPYPSPDEPKYKCTNCTVHMGFLSSWKNARKEIIPIMRELREKHPDYPVYVIGHSLGGAVAALAALELKTSLQWEDVIVTTFGEPRLGNKGLARFIDDVFDLDADVEPELRTYRRVTHADDPVPLLPLSEWGYRPHAGEIFIRKPDLPPAPEDLIFCDGDDDVRCIDNSGDGSDDDTRSWWWSRARFPARFKVWELLFAHRDYFWRLGLCVPGGDPRDWGREKYKFGETKSDEL
;
A
#
# COMPACT_ATOMS: atom_id res chain seq x y z
N MET A 1 69.55 -0.44 31.50
CA MET A 1 70.62 -1.40 31.83
C MET A 1 69.91 -2.66 32.29
N ARG A 2 69.77 -3.80 31.61
CA ARG A 2 70.42 -4.51 30.49
C ARG A 2 69.37 -5.58 30.00
N ILE A 3 69.13 -5.77 28.69
CA ILE A 3 69.59 -6.92 27.84
C ILE A 3 68.85 -8.24 28.19
N LEU A 4 68.33 -9.13 27.32
CA LEU A 4 68.16 -9.30 25.86
C LEU A 4 67.35 -10.64 25.66
N THR A 5 66.66 -10.77 24.52
CA THR A 5 66.59 -11.89 23.53
C THR A 5 66.93 -13.35 23.97
N THR A 6 66.45 -14.46 23.40
CA THR A 6 66.00 -14.87 22.05
C THR A 6 65.58 -16.36 22.16
N ILE A 7 64.76 -16.89 21.25
CA ILE A 7 65.03 -18.14 20.48
C ILE A 7 64.05 -18.18 19.30
N ILE A 8 64.62 -18.14 18.09
CA ILE A 8 64.04 -18.43 16.78
C ILE A 8 64.85 -19.60 16.21
N SER A 9 64.28 -20.34 15.24
CA SER A 9 64.88 -21.17 14.17
C SER A 9 64.53 -22.66 14.34
N LEU A 10 64.07 -23.47 13.36
CA LEU A 10 64.33 -23.56 11.91
C LEU A 10 63.12 -24.22 11.18
N LEU A 11 62.65 -23.68 10.03
CA LEU A 11 62.80 -24.17 8.63
C LEU A 11 62.22 -25.58 8.34
N SER A 12 61.39 -25.82 7.32
CA SER A 12 61.70 -25.56 5.89
C SER A 12 60.47 -25.52 4.95
N LEU A 13 60.63 -24.72 3.90
CA LEU A 13 59.83 -24.59 2.68
C LEU A 13 59.49 -25.93 1.98
N ARG A 14 58.27 -26.02 1.43
CA ARG A 14 58.05 -26.35 0.00
C ARG A 14 56.85 -25.59 -0.54
N ALA A 15 57.11 -24.69 -1.48
CA ALA A 15 56.12 -24.19 -2.42
C ALA A 15 56.16 -25.07 -3.68
N LEU A 16 55.00 -25.46 -4.18
CA LEU A 16 54.79 -25.68 -5.62
C LEU A 16 53.35 -25.25 -5.93
N ALA A 17 53.23 -24.22 -6.75
CA ALA A 17 51.98 -23.74 -7.31
C ALA A 17 51.52 -24.66 -8.44
N LEU A 18 50.22 -24.91 -8.54
CA LEU A 18 49.50 -25.12 -9.79
C LEU A 18 48.11 -24.48 -9.68
N ALA A 19 47.72 -23.86 -10.78
CA ALA A 19 46.56 -22.99 -10.94
C ALA A 19 45.24 -23.77 -11.09
N GLU A 20 44.16 -22.98 -11.18
CA GLU A 20 42.80 -23.31 -11.66
C GLU A 20 41.76 -23.70 -10.61
N ALA A 21 40.94 -22.71 -10.21
CA ALA A 21 39.54 -22.58 -10.64
C ALA A 21 38.81 -21.64 -9.67
N VAL A 22 38.44 -20.45 -10.15
CA VAL A 22 37.49 -19.57 -9.46
C VAL A 22 36.10 -20.17 -9.64
N PRO A 23 35.34 -20.51 -8.57
CA PRO A 23 33.91 -20.70 -8.72
C PRO A 23 33.32 -19.29 -8.89
N GLY A 24 33.01 -18.94 -10.14
CA GLY A 24 32.26 -17.74 -10.45
C GLY A 24 30.95 -17.75 -9.65
N VAL A 25 30.74 -16.71 -8.86
CA VAL A 25 29.43 -16.38 -8.31
C VAL A 25 28.50 -16.17 -9.50
N ARG A 26 27.63 -17.16 -9.77
CA ARG A 26 26.51 -16.97 -10.69
C ARG A 26 25.58 -15.95 -10.06
N HIS A 27 25.66 -14.71 -10.52
CA HIS A 27 24.56 -13.75 -10.39
C HIS A 27 23.35 -14.34 -11.12
N GLY A 28 22.40 -14.87 -10.34
CA GLY A 28 21.07 -15.19 -10.83
C GLY A 28 20.35 -13.90 -11.18
N GLN A 29 20.43 -13.53 -12.45
CA GLN A 29 19.68 -12.46 -13.06
C GLN A 29 18.22 -12.93 -13.17
N GLN A 30 17.34 -12.56 -12.24
CA GLN A 30 15.91 -12.83 -12.38
C GLN A 30 15.34 -11.86 -13.43
N ARG A 31 15.31 -12.32 -14.67
CA ARG A 31 14.64 -11.70 -15.80
C ARG A 31 13.20 -12.24 -15.79
N LEU A 32 12.24 -11.42 -15.35
CA LEU A 32 10.82 -11.75 -15.44
C LEU A 32 10.40 -11.61 -16.92
N THR A 33 10.17 -12.73 -17.58
CA THR A 33 9.68 -12.78 -18.96
C THR A 33 8.16 -12.89 -18.94
N ASP A 34 7.48 -12.11 -19.80
CA ASP A 34 6.07 -12.29 -20.15
C ASP A 34 5.87 -13.71 -20.69
N ASP A 35 5.25 -14.58 -19.90
CA ASP A 35 4.53 -15.72 -20.44
C ASP A 35 3.10 -15.68 -19.90
N SER A 36 2.17 -15.42 -20.81
CA SER A 36 0.74 -15.54 -20.58
C SER A 36 0.41 -17.02 -20.41
N GLY A 37 0.46 -17.48 -19.17
CA GLY A 37 0.10 -18.83 -18.78
C GLY A 37 -0.31 -18.86 -17.32
N SER A 38 -1.60 -19.02 -17.06
CA SER A 38 -2.15 -19.40 -15.77
C SER A 38 -1.49 -20.69 -15.28
N GLY A 39 -0.48 -20.54 -14.42
CA GLY A 39 0.33 -21.69 -13.99
C GLY A 39 1.53 -21.38 -13.11
N ASP A 40 1.56 -20.29 -12.33
CA ASP A 40 2.35 -20.24 -11.09
C ASP A 40 1.90 -19.07 -10.19
N GLY A 41 1.19 -19.42 -9.11
CA GLY A 41 0.79 -18.71 -7.87
C GLY A 41 0.86 -17.19 -7.61
N GLY A 42 1.13 -16.31 -8.58
CA GLY A 42 1.36 -14.87 -8.37
C GLY A 42 0.38 -13.94 -9.11
N ILE A 43 0.58 -12.62 -8.97
CA ILE A 43 -0.19 -11.60 -9.70
C ILE A 43 0.51 -11.16 -11.00
N PRO A 44 -0.22 -10.62 -11.99
CA PRO A 44 0.38 -10.09 -13.22
C PRO A 44 1.36 -8.94 -12.97
N ILE A 45 2.44 -8.89 -13.77
CA ILE A 45 3.48 -7.84 -13.68
C ILE A 45 2.89 -6.41 -13.79
N PRO A 46 1.95 -6.09 -14.70
CA PRO A 46 1.37 -4.76 -14.77
C PRO A 46 0.63 -4.34 -13.50
N LEU A 47 -0.10 -5.28 -12.87
CA LEU A 47 -0.77 -5.02 -11.60
C LEU A 47 0.25 -4.79 -10.48
N PHE A 48 1.28 -5.64 -10.39
CA PHE A 48 2.36 -5.47 -9.42
C PHE A 48 3.04 -4.10 -9.56
N ALA A 49 3.35 -3.67 -10.79
CA ALA A 49 3.93 -2.37 -11.08
C ALA A 49 3.00 -1.21 -10.67
N SER A 50 1.69 -1.37 -10.89
CA SER A 50 0.69 -0.41 -10.46
C SER A 50 0.66 -0.29 -8.93
N LEU A 51 0.61 -1.41 -8.20
CA LEU A 51 0.61 -1.44 -6.73
C LEU A 51 1.91 -0.84 -6.14
N GLU A 52 3.06 -1.20 -6.70
CA GLU A 52 4.35 -0.63 -6.31
C GLU A 52 4.36 0.90 -6.50
N ARG A 53 3.85 1.39 -7.64
CA ARG A 53 3.75 2.83 -7.90
C ARG A 53 2.85 3.52 -6.88
N MET A 54 1.70 2.93 -6.54
CA MET A 54 0.79 3.49 -5.53
C MET A 54 1.42 3.51 -4.14
N SER A 55 2.24 2.51 -3.79
CA SER A 55 2.96 2.47 -2.50
C SER A 55 3.92 3.66 -2.35
N ARG A 56 4.65 4.03 -3.41
CA ARG A 56 5.54 5.20 -3.39
C ARG A 56 4.78 6.53 -3.34
N LEU A 57 3.63 6.62 -4.00
CA LEU A 57 2.78 7.81 -3.94
C LEU A 57 2.18 8.00 -2.54
N VAL A 58 1.66 6.94 -1.92
CA VAL A 58 1.11 7.06 -0.56
C VAL A 58 2.20 7.37 0.47
N ASP A 59 3.44 6.89 0.29
CA ASP A 59 4.56 7.26 1.15
C ASP A 59 4.84 8.77 1.13
N ILE A 60 4.70 9.44 -0.03
CA ILE A 60 4.85 10.90 -0.14
C ILE A 60 3.84 11.65 0.72
N ALA A 61 2.66 11.07 0.99
CA ALA A 61 1.68 11.70 1.88
C ALA A 61 2.21 11.86 3.32
N TYR A 62 3.23 11.09 3.72
CA TYR A 62 3.97 11.25 4.99
C TYR A 62 4.87 12.47 5.05
N CYS A 63 5.07 13.18 3.93
CA CYS A 63 5.71 14.50 3.94
C CYS A 63 4.73 15.61 4.33
N VAL A 64 3.42 15.39 4.22
CA VAL A 64 2.41 16.40 4.57
C VAL A 64 2.32 16.54 6.09
N GLY A 65 2.50 17.76 6.60
CA GLY A 65 2.56 18.06 8.04
C GLY A 65 3.95 17.91 8.68
N THR A 66 4.98 17.53 7.91
CA THR A 66 6.39 17.49 8.37
C THR A 66 7.25 18.43 7.53
N SER A 67 8.01 17.93 6.55
CA SER A 67 8.83 18.76 5.65
C SER A 67 8.01 19.42 4.54
N GLY A 68 6.79 18.96 4.31
CA GLY A 68 5.89 19.43 3.27
C GLY A 68 6.13 18.81 1.90
N VAL A 69 5.16 19.04 1.02
CA VAL A 69 5.24 18.82 -0.43
C VAL A 69 4.95 20.17 -1.09
N SER A 70 5.78 20.61 -2.01
CA SER A 70 5.67 21.91 -2.69
C SER A 70 5.45 21.76 -4.18
N LYS A 71 4.93 22.81 -4.82
CA LYS A 71 4.82 22.87 -6.29
C LYS A 71 6.21 22.91 -6.95
N PRO A 72 6.40 22.39 -8.19
CA PRO A 72 5.41 21.66 -8.99
C PRO A 72 5.06 20.30 -8.40
N PHE A 73 5.99 19.46 -7.99
CA PHE A 73 5.76 18.31 -7.09
C PHE A 73 7.10 17.91 -6.47
N SER A 74 7.46 18.56 -5.37
CA SER A 74 8.78 18.46 -4.74
C SER A 74 8.63 18.15 -3.25
N CYS A 75 9.45 17.23 -2.76
CA CYS A 75 9.52 16.86 -1.35
C CYS A 75 10.87 16.21 -1.05
N VAL A 76 11.15 16.03 0.24
CA VAL A 76 12.36 15.35 0.71
C VAL A 76 12.37 13.87 0.30
N SER A 77 11.20 13.21 0.28
CA SER A 77 11.06 11.78 -0.05
C SER A 77 11.20 11.48 -1.56
N ARG A 78 10.21 10.83 -2.17
CA ARG A 78 10.28 10.21 -3.50
C ARG A 78 9.65 11.05 -4.61
N CYS A 79 9.33 12.32 -4.39
CA CYS A 79 8.68 13.17 -5.40
C CYS A 79 9.45 13.24 -6.74
N LYS A 80 10.78 13.14 -6.70
CA LYS A 80 11.63 13.10 -7.90
C LYS A 80 11.39 11.90 -8.82
N ASP A 81 10.79 10.82 -8.31
CA ASP A 81 10.43 9.64 -9.11
C ASP A 81 9.17 9.89 -9.96
N PHE A 82 8.50 11.03 -9.78
CA PHE A 82 7.20 11.38 -10.35
C PHE A 82 7.24 12.72 -11.10
N PRO A 83 8.06 12.86 -12.16
CA PRO A 83 8.27 14.14 -12.84
C PRO A 83 7.03 14.65 -13.61
N SER A 84 6.06 13.78 -13.89
CA SER A 84 4.80 14.13 -14.57
C SER A 84 3.73 14.68 -13.61
N LEU A 85 3.96 14.62 -12.29
CA LEU A 85 2.98 15.08 -11.30
C LEU A 85 3.11 16.57 -11.03
N THR A 86 1.95 17.21 -10.89
CA THR A 86 1.80 18.57 -10.37
C THR A 86 0.91 18.57 -9.12
N LEU A 87 1.44 19.03 -7.99
CA LEU A 87 0.73 19.30 -6.76
C LEU A 87 -0.33 20.38 -6.97
N ILE A 88 -1.58 20.04 -6.64
CA ILE A 88 -2.69 20.98 -6.58
C ILE A 88 -2.76 21.58 -5.18
N ARG A 89 -2.86 20.72 -4.16
CA ARG A 89 -3.08 21.13 -2.78
C ARG A 89 -2.61 20.05 -1.80
N THR A 90 -2.01 20.44 -0.69
CA THR A 90 -1.87 19.61 0.51
C THR A 90 -2.97 19.95 1.49
N PHE A 91 -3.49 18.98 2.22
CA PHE A 91 -4.50 19.19 3.25
C PHE A 91 -4.09 18.51 4.55
N SER A 92 -4.48 19.11 5.67
CA SER A 92 -4.32 18.56 7.02
C SER A 92 -5.50 19.05 7.84
N THR A 93 -6.38 18.13 8.24
CA THR A 93 -7.60 18.48 8.97
C THR A 93 -7.60 17.87 10.37
N GLY A 94 -8.51 18.34 11.22
CA GLY A 94 -8.72 17.78 12.54
C GLY A 94 -8.07 18.54 13.69
N VAL A 95 -8.21 17.99 14.90
CA VAL A 95 -7.58 18.58 16.09
C VAL A 95 -6.07 18.48 15.94
N LEU A 96 -5.37 19.61 16.13
CA LEU A 96 -3.92 19.73 15.89
C LEU A 96 -3.48 19.35 14.47
N LEU A 97 -4.37 19.39 13.47
CA LEU A 97 -4.10 19.05 12.07
C LEU A 97 -3.65 17.59 11.86
N GLY A 98 -4.10 16.67 12.72
CA GLY A 98 -3.65 15.28 12.74
C GLY A 98 -4.61 14.21 12.19
N ASP A 99 -5.89 14.54 11.97
CA ASP A 99 -6.96 13.55 11.75
C ASP A 99 -6.95 13.01 10.31
N SER A 100 -6.81 13.89 9.31
CA SER A 100 -6.65 13.51 7.89
C SER A 100 -5.58 14.36 7.24
N CYS A 101 -4.49 13.73 6.78
CA CYS A 101 -3.38 14.40 6.12
C CYS A 101 -3.15 13.80 4.74
N GLY A 102 -2.88 14.63 3.74
CA GLY A 102 -2.71 14.14 2.39
C GLY A 102 -2.50 15.22 1.35
N TYR A 103 -2.58 14.83 0.09
CA TYR A 103 -2.43 15.76 -1.03
C TYR A 103 -3.32 15.37 -2.21
N ILE A 104 -3.57 16.37 -3.05
CA ILE A 104 -4.18 16.25 -4.37
C ILE A 104 -3.12 16.64 -5.40
N ALA A 105 -2.90 15.79 -6.39
CA ALA A 105 -1.98 16.05 -7.50
C ALA A 105 -2.63 15.63 -8.83
N VAL A 106 -2.13 16.17 -9.93
CA VAL A 106 -2.49 15.75 -11.29
C VAL A 106 -1.25 15.12 -11.93
N ASP A 107 -1.36 13.89 -12.39
CA ASP A 107 -0.37 13.24 -13.24
C ASP A 107 -0.72 13.57 -14.70
N HIS A 108 0.17 14.29 -15.38
CA HIS A 108 -0.02 14.66 -16.78
C HIS A 108 0.37 13.55 -17.77
N GLY A 109 0.87 12.41 -17.26
CA GLY A 109 1.55 11.40 -18.05
C GLY A 109 2.93 11.88 -18.53
N VAL A 110 3.69 11.00 -19.16
CA VAL A 110 4.98 11.34 -19.76
C VAL A 110 4.79 11.52 -21.26
N PRO A 111 4.94 12.73 -21.83
CA PRO A 111 4.97 12.90 -23.28
C PRO A 111 6.23 12.25 -23.84
N ARG A 112 6.14 11.24 -24.72
CA ARG A 112 7.32 10.78 -25.47
C ARG A 112 7.64 11.77 -26.58
N SER A 113 8.85 12.31 -26.54
CA SER A 113 9.47 12.96 -27.70
C SER A 113 10.01 11.87 -28.64
N GLY A 114 9.35 11.62 -29.77
CA GLY A 114 9.85 10.72 -30.82
C GLY A 114 8.78 9.88 -31.52
N SER A 115 8.43 10.30 -32.74
CA SER A 115 7.87 9.56 -33.88
C SER A 115 7.14 8.21 -33.66
N GLY A 116 5.83 8.20 -33.91
CA GLY A 116 5.28 7.25 -34.88
C GLY A 116 4.83 5.87 -34.43
N ASN A 117 4.28 5.67 -33.22
CA ASN A 117 3.16 4.73 -33.02
C ASN A 117 2.55 4.94 -31.62
N ARG A 118 1.27 5.31 -31.58
CA ARG A 118 0.61 5.86 -30.39
C ARG A 118 0.24 4.74 -29.40
N ARG A 119 1.09 4.55 -28.39
CA ARG A 119 0.72 4.07 -27.06
C ARG A 119 1.40 4.97 -26.03
N ASP A 120 0.63 5.91 -25.44
CA ASP A 120 1.04 6.70 -24.28
C ASP A 120 1.29 5.73 -23.12
N THR A 121 2.53 5.64 -22.60
CA THR A 121 2.87 4.71 -21.51
C THR A 121 2.92 5.38 -20.13
N GLY A 122 2.45 6.63 -20.01
CA GLY A 122 2.24 7.31 -18.73
C GLY A 122 0.77 7.63 -18.56
N GLU A 123 0.11 6.94 -17.63
CA GLU A 123 -1.32 7.12 -17.40
C GLU A 123 -1.60 8.48 -16.75
N LYS A 124 -2.37 9.32 -17.45
CA LYS A 124 -2.93 10.56 -16.92
C LYS A 124 -3.88 10.25 -15.78
N ALA A 125 -3.84 11.02 -14.71
CA ALA A 125 -4.69 10.76 -13.55
C ALA A 125 -4.85 11.98 -12.64
N ILE A 126 -5.95 12.02 -11.90
CA ILE A 126 -6.06 12.83 -10.68
C ILE A 126 -5.72 11.92 -9.51
N ILE A 127 -4.76 12.32 -8.68
CA ILE A 127 -4.31 11.57 -7.50
C ILE A 127 -4.82 12.24 -6.24
N LEU A 128 -5.54 11.49 -5.41
CA LEU A 128 -5.94 11.87 -4.06
C LEU A 128 -5.31 10.88 -3.07
N ALA A 129 -4.30 11.31 -2.33
CA ALA A 129 -3.53 10.45 -1.43
C ALA A 129 -3.74 10.82 0.04
N PHE A 130 -4.01 9.82 0.88
CA PHE A 130 -4.19 9.95 2.32
C PHE A 130 -3.11 9.18 3.08
N ARG A 131 -2.47 9.86 4.02
CA ARG A 131 -1.50 9.28 4.94
C ARG A 131 -2.22 8.74 6.19
N GLY A 132 -1.62 7.78 6.88
CA GLY A 132 -2.01 7.37 8.25
C GLY A 132 -1.42 8.24 9.38
N THR A 133 -1.79 7.95 10.62
CA THR A 133 -1.26 8.65 11.81
C THR A 133 0.24 8.37 12.00
N TYR A 134 1.01 9.35 12.50
CA TYR A 134 2.44 9.16 12.80
C TYR A 134 2.69 8.19 13.98
N SER A 135 1.74 8.07 14.89
CA SER A 135 1.80 7.16 16.03
C SER A 135 0.83 5.99 15.82
N ILE A 136 1.22 5.07 14.94
CA ILE A 136 0.43 3.88 14.63
C ILE A 136 0.18 3.06 15.92
N SER A 137 1.15 3.04 16.85
CA SER A 137 0.98 2.42 18.18
C SER A 137 -0.18 3.03 18.97
N ASN A 138 -0.34 4.37 18.94
CA ASN A 138 -1.48 5.02 19.57
C ASN A 138 -2.75 4.78 18.77
N THR A 139 -2.70 4.77 17.42
CA THR A 139 -3.86 4.49 16.56
C THR A 139 -4.45 3.10 16.83
N VAL A 140 -3.62 2.07 17.01
CA VAL A 140 -4.08 0.71 17.32
C VAL A 140 -4.76 0.64 18.70
N ILE A 141 -4.29 1.44 19.66
CA ILE A 141 -4.90 1.54 21.00
C ILE A 141 -6.16 2.42 20.98
N ASP A 142 -6.16 3.45 20.13
CA ASP A 142 -7.16 4.53 20.04
C ASP A 142 -8.13 4.34 18.86
N LEU A 143 -8.13 3.16 18.25
CA LEU A 143 -9.23 2.60 17.46
C LEU A 143 -10.40 2.33 18.41
N SER A 144 -10.88 3.42 19.02
CA SER A 144 -11.92 3.49 20.00
C SER A 144 -13.18 2.93 19.37
N THR A 145 -13.71 1.88 19.98
CA THR A 145 -14.62 0.90 19.38
C THR A 145 -16.06 1.38 19.24
N VAL A 146 -16.28 2.64 18.87
CA VAL A 146 -17.61 3.24 18.81
C VAL A 146 -18.11 3.19 17.37
N PRO A 147 -18.94 2.19 17.01
CA PRO A 147 -19.63 2.20 15.72
C PRO A 147 -20.62 3.35 15.67
N GLN A 148 -20.78 3.95 14.50
CA GLN A 148 -21.83 4.91 14.19
C GLN A 148 -22.58 4.46 12.94
N GLU A 149 -23.86 4.84 12.85
CA GLU A 149 -24.64 4.61 11.64
C GLU A 149 -23.95 5.30 10.45
N TYR A 150 -23.71 4.52 9.39
CA TYR A 150 -23.24 5.07 8.13
C TYR A 150 -24.43 5.62 7.36
N VAL A 151 -24.55 6.94 7.37
CA VAL A 151 -25.50 7.67 6.51
C VAL A 151 -24.71 8.17 5.31
N PRO A 152 -24.98 7.65 4.10
CA PRO A 152 -24.41 8.18 2.88
C PRO A 152 -24.61 9.69 2.81
N TYR A 153 -23.58 10.40 2.37
CA TYR A 153 -23.65 11.84 2.09
C TYR A 153 -24.79 12.15 1.13
N PRO A 154 -25.33 13.39 1.08
CA PRO A 154 -26.59 13.72 0.41
C PRO A 154 -26.78 12.88 -0.85
N SER A 155 -27.59 11.84 -0.73
CA SER A 155 -27.76 10.88 -1.80
C SER A 155 -28.46 11.59 -2.95
N PRO A 156 -28.15 11.25 -4.21
CA PRO A 156 -29.02 11.64 -5.30
C PRO A 156 -30.46 11.20 -4.99
N ASP A 157 -31.46 11.91 -5.51
CA ASP A 157 -32.88 11.67 -5.22
C ASP A 157 -33.30 10.20 -5.45
N GLU A 158 -32.60 9.51 -6.37
CA GLU A 158 -32.69 8.06 -6.60
C GLU A 158 -31.28 7.42 -6.55
N PRO A 159 -30.87 6.84 -5.40
CA PRO A 159 -29.53 6.26 -5.27
C PRO A 159 -29.43 4.90 -5.98
N LYS A 160 -28.42 4.76 -6.85
CA LYS A 160 -28.04 3.50 -7.52
C LYS A 160 -27.73 2.39 -6.50
N TYR A 161 -27.12 2.74 -5.38
CA TYR A 161 -26.72 1.81 -4.32
C TYR A 161 -27.38 2.20 -3.00
N LYS A 162 -27.87 1.23 -2.24
CA LYS A 162 -28.51 1.45 -0.93
C LYS A 162 -27.75 0.73 0.17
N CYS A 163 -27.16 1.50 1.08
CA CYS A 163 -26.54 0.96 2.28
C CYS A 163 -27.63 0.54 3.28
N THR A 164 -27.77 -0.77 3.54
CA THR A 164 -28.77 -1.31 4.47
C THR A 164 -28.11 -1.81 5.74
N ASN A 165 -28.54 -1.31 6.91
CA ASN A 165 -27.97 -1.66 8.22
C ASN A 165 -26.44 -1.44 8.28
N CYS A 166 -25.96 -0.33 7.71
CA CYS A 166 -24.55 -0.03 7.66
C CYS A 166 -24.10 0.75 8.89
N THR A 167 -23.05 0.27 9.55
CA THR A 167 -22.33 1.04 10.55
C THR A 167 -20.87 1.15 10.16
N VAL A 168 -20.26 2.28 10.50
CA VAL A 168 -18.87 2.65 10.23
C VAL A 168 -18.20 3.09 11.52
N HIS A 169 -16.89 2.92 11.62
CA HIS A 169 -16.11 3.47 12.71
C HIS A 169 -16.25 5.00 12.76
N MET A 170 -16.69 5.54 13.91
CA MET A 170 -16.92 6.97 14.12
C MET A 170 -15.72 7.82 13.69
N GLY A 171 -14.51 7.42 14.10
CA GLY A 171 -13.30 8.19 13.86
C GLY A 171 -13.00 8.34 12.37
N PHE A 172 -13.21 7.29 11.58
CA PHE A 172 -12.95 7.31 10.13
C PHE A 172 -13.96 8.22 9.43
N LEU A 173 -15.23 8.08 9.78
CA LEU A 173 -16.30 8.92 9.24
C LEU A 173 -16.10 10.40 9.59
N SER A 174 -15.73 10.70 10.83
CA SER A 174 -15.44 12.06 11.27
C SER A 174 -14.25 12.66 10.49
N SER A 175 -13.17 11.88 10.36
CA SER A 175 -11.96 12.28 9.63
C SER A 175 -12.26 12.64 8.18
N TRP A 176 -13.05 11.82 7.48
CA TRP A 176 -13.49 12.15 6.13
C TRP A 176 -14.47 13.31 6.09
N LYS A 177 -15.48 13.39 6.99
CA LYS A 177 -16.44 14.51 7.07
C LYS A 177 -15.74 15.87 7.27
N ASN A 178 -14.61 15.89 7.94
CA ASN A 178 -13.78 17.08 8.07
C ASN A 178 -12.99 17.37 6.79
N ALA A 179 -12.33 16.37 6.22
CA ALA A 179 -11.49 16.52 5.02
C ALA A 179 -12.30 16.89 3.76
N ARG A 180 -13.49 16.32 3.58
CA ARG A 180 -14.34 16.55 2.40
C ARG A 180 -14.71 18.01 2.16
N LYS A 181 -14.73 18.85 3.20
CA LYS A 181 -15.07 20.28 3.09
C LYS A 181 -14.06 21.03 2.24
N GLU A 182 -12.79 20.62 2.29
CA GLU A 182 -11.71 21.17 1.45
C GLU A 182 -11.55 20.36 0.16
N ILE A 183 -11.66 19.03 0.23
CA ILE A 183 -11.33 18.13 -0.89
C ILE A 183 -12.38 18.17 -2.01
N ILE A 184 -13.68 18.03 -1.69
CA ILE A 184 -14.73 17.87 -2.71
C ILE A 184 -14.82 19.05 -3.69
N PRO A 185 -14.76 20.33 -3.26
CA PRO A 185 -14.75 21.45 -4.19
C PRO A 185 -13.58 21.39 -5.19
N ILE A 186 -12.38 21.07 -4.71
CA ILE A 186 -11.17 20.96 -5.54
C ILE A 186 -11.29 19.81 -6.52
N MET A 187 -11.75 18.64 -6.06
CA MET A 187 -11.92 17.47 -6.92
C MET A 187 -12.92 17.74 -8.05
N ARG A 188 -14.02 18.45 -7.76
CA ARG A 188 -15.00 18.85 -8.80
C ARG A 188 -14.37 19.77 -9.85
N GLU A 189 -13.63 20.77 -9.43
CA GLU A 189 -12.91 21.67 -10.35
C GLU A 189 -11.89 20.90 -11.23
N LEU A 190 -11.16 19.96 -10.64
CA LEU A 190 -10.23 19.12 -11.40
C LEU A 190 -10.95 18.20 -12.38
N ARG A 191 -12.09 17.63 -11.99
CA ARG A 191 -12.91 16.78 -12.87
C ARG A 191 -13.44 17.56 -14.07
N GLU A 192 -13.85 18.81 -13.87
CA GLU A 192 -14.28 19.70 -14.97
C GLU A 192 -13.13 20.02 -15.92
N LYS A 193 -11.91 20.20 -15.41
CA LYS A 193 -10.70 20.48 -16.22
C LYS A 193 -10.13 19.25 -16.91
N HIS A 194 -10.32 18.07 -16.33
CA HIS A 194 -9.74 16.81 -16.75
C HIS A 194 -10.81 15.71 -16.79
N PRO A 195 -11.82 15.82 -17.68
CA PRO A 195 -12.96 14.90 -17.69
C PRO A 195 -12.59 13.47 -18.09
N ASP A 196 -11.47 13.28 -18.78
CA ASP A 196 -10.94 11.99 -19.25
C ASP A 196 -9.91 11.35 -18.29
N TYR A 197 -9.60 12.00 -17.17
CA TYR A 197 -8.56 11.51 -16.25
C TYR A 197 -9.20 10.62 -15.18
N PRO A 198 -8.80 9.34 -15.05
CA PRO A 198 -9.22 8.53 -13.91
C PRO A 198 -8.80 9.17 -12.58
N VAL A 199 -9.59 8.95 -11.54
CA VAL A 199 -9.27 9.37 -10.18
C VAL A 199 -8.70 8.19 -9.41
N TYR A 200 -7.43 8.30 -9.04
CA TYR A 200 -6.79 7.38 -8.11
C TYR A 200 -6.93 7.89 -6.68
N VAL A 201 -7.57 7.11 -5.83
CA VAL A 201 -7.67 7.35 -4.39
C VAL A 201 -6.77 6.35 -3.68
N ILE A 202 -5.77 6.86 -2.96
CA ILE A 202 -4.70 6.04 -2.38
C ILE A 202 -4.65 6.29 -0.87
N GLY A 203 -4.53 5.24 -0.08
CA GLY A 203 -4.46 5.37 1.39
C GLY A 203 -3.60 4.32 2.06
N HIS A 204 -2.92 4.67 3.14
CA HIS A 204 -2.17 3.71 3.96
C HIS A 204 -2.60 3.82 5.42
N SER A 205 -2.70 2.68 6.11
CA SER A 205 -3.12 2.61 7.52
C SER A 205 -4.51 3.25 7.70
N LEU A 206 -4.67 4.11 8.71
CA LEU A 206 -5.86 4.98 8.89
C LEU A 206 -6.25 5.74 7.61
N GLY A 207 -5.26 6.16 6.82
CA GLY A 207 -5.48 6.83 5.53
C GLY A 207 -6.18 5.93 4.51
N GLY A 208 -6.02 4.61 4.60
CA GLY A 208 -6.79 3.62 3.83
C GLY A 208 -8.29 3.71 4.13
N ALA A 209 -8.67 3.74 5.40
CA ALA A 209 -10.07 3.86 5.78
C ALA A 209 -10.70 5.20 5.34
N VAL A 210 -9.93 6.30 5.37
CA VAL A 210 -10.40 7.60 4.86
C VAL A 210 -10.49 7.59 3.32
N ALA A 211 -9.53 6.97 2.64
CA ALA A 211 -9.54 6.80 1.18
C ALA A 211 -10.77 6.00 0.72
N ALA A 212 -11.10 4.93 1.41
CA ALA A 212 -12.28 4.10 1.18
C ALA A 212 -13.59 4.92 1.25
N LEU A 213 -13.77 5.69 2.34
CA LEU A 213 -14.95 6.55 2.53
C LEU A 213 -15.01 7.69 1.50
N ALA A 214 -13.85 8.26 1.14
CA ALA A 214 -13.77 9.25 0.07
C ALA A 214 -14.23 8.65 -1.26
N ALA A 215 -13.72 7.48 -1.63
CA ALA A 215 -14.05 6.81 -2.87
C ALA A 215 -15.54 6.41 -2.94
N LEU A 216 -16.13 5.95 -1.84
CA LEU A 216 -17.57 5.72 -1.75
C LEU A 216 -18.37 6.99 -2.07
N GLU A 217 -17.98 8.16 -1.55
CA GLU A 217 -18.65 9.42 -1.89
C GLU A 217 -18.51 9.79 -3.36
N LEU A 218 -17.30 9.63 -3.93
CA LEU A 218 -17.06 9.91 -5.35
C LEU A 218 -17.93 9.03 -6.26
N LYS A 219 -18.05 7.73 -5.94
CA LYS A 219 -18.87 6.77 -6.69
C LYS A 219 -20.37 6.96 -6.48
N THR A 220 -20.82 7.12 -5.24
CA THR A 220 -22.25 7.06 -4.90
C THR A 220 -22.95 8.42 -4.95
N SER A 221 -22.30 9.48 -4.46
CA SER A 221 -22.87 10.83 -4.43
C SER A 221 -22.52 11.64 -5.68
N LEU A 222 -21.28 11.54 -6.16
CA LEU A 222 -20.83 12.26 -7.36
C LEU A 222 -20.94 11.44 -8.66
N GLN A 223 -21.28 10.15 -8.57
CA GLN A 223 -21.53 9.26 -9.71
C GLN A 223 -20.32 9.16 -10.66
N TRP A 224 -19.10 9.18 -10.12
CA TRP A 224 -17.88 9.00 -10.91
C TRP A 224 -17.56 7.53 -11.06
N GLU A 225 -17.52 7.05 -12.30
CA GLU A 225 -17.33 5.62 -12.57
C GLU A 225 -15.84 5.21 -12.69
N ASP A 226 -14.96 6.15 -13.01
CA ASP A 226 -13.51 5.95 -13.21
C ASP A 226 -12.69 6.25 -11.94
N VAL A 227 -13.15 5.71 -10.81
CA VAL A 227 -12.48 5.83 -9.50
C VAL A 227 -11.74 4.53 -9.20
N ILE A 228 -10.41 4.60 -9.11
CA ILE A 228 -9.53 3.47 -8.75
C ILE A 228 -9.01 3.69 -7.33
N VAL A 229 -9.23 2.72 -6.47
CA VAL A 229 -8.84 2.76 -5.05
C VAL A 229 -7.70 1.77 -4.82
N THR A 230 -6.65 2.21 -4.14
CA THR A 230 -5.60 1.32 -3.65
C THR A 230 -5.27 1.67 -2.22
N THR A 231 -5.55 0.74 -1.31
CA THR A 231 -5.27 0.91 0.11
C THR A 231 -4.21 -0.08 0.57
N PHE A 232 -3.39 0.33 1.54
CA PHE A 232 -2.32 -0.48 2.12
C PHE A 232 -2.51 -0.54 3.63
N GLY A 233 -2.64 -1.74 4.20
CA GLY A 233 -2.84 -1.89 5.65
C GLY A 233 -4.15 -1.25 6.12
N GLU A 234 -5.19 -1.30 5.28
CA GLU A 234 -6.48 -0.71 5.59
C GLU A 234 -7.17 -1.46 6.75
N PRO A 235 -7.54 -0.78 7.84
CA PRO A 235 -8.31 -1.41 8.92
C PRO A 235 -9.74 -1.70 8.47
N ARG A 236 -10.46 -2.57 9.17
CA ARG A 236 -11.89 -2.82 8.94
C ARG A 236 -12.70 -1.55 9.18
N LEU A 237 -13.43 -1.10 8.17
CA LEU A 237 -14.16 0.17 8.22
C LEU A 237 -15.41 0.14 9.11
N GLY A 238 -16.13 -0.98 9.11
CA GLY A 238 -17.49 -1.04 9.64
C GLY A 238 -18.03 -2.45 9.72
N ASN A 239 -19.35 -2.56 9.86
CA ASN A 239 -20.01 -3.85 9.98
C ASN A 239 -20.19 -4.56 8.62
N LYS A 240 -20.75 -5.77 8.66
CA LYS A 240 -21.07 -6.57 7.46
C LYS A 240 -21.94 -5.80 6.44
N GLY A 241 -22.85 -4.95 6.90
CA GLY A 241 -23.69 -4.13 6.01
C GLY A 241 -22.86 -3.13 5.20
N LEU A 242 -21.89 -2.47 5.84
CA LEU A 242 -20.98 -1.57 5.15
C LEU A 242 -20.01 -2.33 4.23
N ALA A 243 -19.48 -3.48 4.66
CA ALA A 243 -18.61 -4.31 3.82
C ALA A 243 -19.31 -4.67 2.49
N ARG A 244 -20.54 -5.21 2.58
CA ARG A 244 -21.33 -5.54 1.39
C ARG A 244 -21.66 -4.34 0.53
N PHE A 245 -21.93 -3.19 1.15
CA PHE A 245 -22.14 -1.96 0.38
C PHE A 245 -20.88 -1.53 -0.40
N ILE A 246 -19.68 -1.73 0.14
CA ILE A 246 -18.43 -1.50 -0.59
C ILE A 246 -18.31 -2.50 -1.74
N ASP A 247 -18.56 -3.78 -1.48
CA ASP A 247 -18.50 -4.83 -2.50
C ASP A 247 -19.44 -4.54 -3.67
N ASP A 248 -20.68 -4.11 -3.38
CA ASP A 248 -21.68 -3.73 -4.37
C ASP A 248 -21.26 -2.49 -5.18
N VAL A 249 -20.72 -1.46 -4.53
CA VAL A 249 -20.34 -0.19 -5.18
C VAL A 249 -19.16 -0.36 -6.14
N PHE A 250 -18.25 -1.29 -5.84
CA PHE A 250 -17.03 -1.54 -6.61
C PHE A 250 -17.04 -2.87 -7.38
N ASP A 251 -18.18 -3.55 -7.43
CA ASP A 251 -18.38 -4.82 -8.13
C ASP A 251 -17.36 -5.91 -7.73
N LEU A 252 -17.09 -6.05 -6.41
CA LEU A 252 -16.02 -6.93 -5.90
C LEU A 252 -16.43 -8.40 -5.82
N ASP A 253 -17.73 -8.68 -5.74
CA ASP A 253 -18.33 -10.02 -5.78
C ASP A 253 -18.58 -10.51 -7.23
N ALA A 254 -18.43 -9.65 -8.25
CA ALA A 254 -18.72 -10.00 -9.63
C ALA A 254 -17.65 -10.96 -10.21
N ASP A 255 -18.03 -11.72 -11.25
CA ASP A 255 -17.14 -12.54 -12.09
C ASP A 255 -16.22 -11.66 -12.97
N VAL A 256 -15.59 -10.66 -12.36
CA VAL A 256 -14.59 -9.79 -12.95
C VAL A 256 -13.22 -10.35 -12.59
N GLU A 257 -12.36 -10.48 -13.59
CA GLU A 257 -10.97 -10.88 -13.39
C GLU A 257 -10.35 -10.02 -12.26
N PRO A 258 -9.79 -10.64 -11.19
CA PRO A 258 -9.33 -9.91 -10.00
C PRO A 258 -8.36 -8.76 -10.30
N GLU A 259 -7.59 -8.87 -11.38
CA GLU A 259 -6.66 -7.84 -11.87
C GLU A 259 -7.33 -6.57 -12.42
N LEU A 260 -8.59 -6.66 -12.85
CA LEU A 260 -9.37 -5.54 -13.39
C LEU A 260 -10.16 -4.80 -12.29
N ARG A 261 -10.16 -5.29 -11.06
CA ARG A 261 -10.87 -4.66 -9.94
C ARG A 261 -10.37 -3.24 -9.71
N THR A 262 -11.33 -2.33 -9.54
CA THR A 262 -11.07 -0.90 -9.30
C THR A 262 -10.83 -0.60 -7.83
N TYR A 263 -11.21 -1.49 -6.90
CA TYR A 263 -10.81 -1.42 -5.50
C TYR A 263 -9.78 -2.51 -5.18
N ARG A 264 -8.61 -2.08 -4.70
CA ARG A 264 -7.47 -2.97 -4.39
C ARG A 264 -7.07 -2.77 -2.93
N ARG A 265 -7.45 -3.71 -2.05
CA ARG A 265 -7.10 -3.68 -0.62
C ARG A 265 -5.84 -4.51 -0.39
N VAL A 266 -4.68 -3.87 -0.32
CA VAL A 266 -3.39 -4.56 -0.13
C VAL A 266 -3.12 -4.81 1.34
N THR A 267 -2.94 -6.08 1.69
CA THR A 267 -2.59 -6.56 3.04
C THR A 267 -1.20 -7.21 3.03
N HIS A 268 -0.56 -7.31 4.18
CA HIS A 268 0.81 -7.84 4.31
C HIS A 268 0.88 -8.81 5.48
N ALA A 269 1.65 -9.88 5.32
CA ALA A 269 1.90 -10.84 6.40
C ALA A 269 2.35 -10.15 7.69
N ASP A 270 1.87 -10.62 8.83
CA ASP A 270 2.17 -10.06 10.16
C ASP A 270 1.69 -8.62 10.43
N ASP A 271 0.98 -7.96 9.50
CA ASP A 271 0.34 -6.66 9.77
C ASP A 271 -0.94 -6.84 10.60
N PRO A 272 -0.99 -6.33 11.85
CA PRO A 272 -2.18 -6.45 12.69
C PRO A 272 -3.30 -5.46 12.34
N VAL A 273 -3.05 -4.41 11.55
CA VAL A 273 -4.01 -3.32 11.34
C VAL A 273 -5.23 -3.74 10.52
N PRO A 274 -5.11 -4.51 9.42
CA PRO A 274 -6.28 -5.02 8.68
C PRO A 274 -7.19 -5.94 9.48
N LEU A 275 -6.71 -6.48 10.61
CA LEU A 275 -7.48 -7.31 11.54
C LEU A 275 -8.25 -6.48 12.57
N LEU A 276 -8.11 -5.15 12.56
CA LEU A 276 -8.71 -4.23 13.52
C LEU A 276 -9.68 -3.26 12.83
N PRO A 277 -10.75 -2.80 13.53
CA PRO A 277 -11.24 -3.33 14.81
C PRO A 277 -11.66 -4.80 14.73
N LEU A 278 -11.76 -5.46 15.87
CA LEU A 278 -11.97 -6.91 15.93
C LEU A 278 -13.36 -7.35 15.42
N SER A 279 -13.42 -8.55 14.84
CA SER A 279 -14.65 -9.15 14.33
C SER A 279 -15.68 -9.40 15.44
N GLU A 280 -15.22 -9.63 16.67
CA GLU A 280 -16.01 -9.79 17.89
C GLU A 280 -16.78 -8.52 18.25
N TRP A 281 -16.33 -7.35 17.78
CA TRP A 281 -17.02 -6.07 17.94
C TRP A 281 -17.97 -5.75 16.79
N GLY A 282 -18.20 -6.72 15.89
CA GLY A 282 -19.13 -6.59 14.76
C GLY A 282 -18.54 -5.97 13.51
N TYR A 283 -17.23 -5.70 13.47
CA TYR A 283 -16.53 -5.20 12.28
C TYR A 283 -16.23 -6.34 11.31
N ARG A 284 -16.25 -6.06 10.01
CA ARG A 284 -15.89 -7.05 8.98
C ARG A 284 -15.01 -6.39 7.91
N PRO A 285 -14.06 -7.14 7.34
CA PRO A 285 -13.40 -6.73 6.10
C PRO A 285 -14.42 -6.75 4.94
N HIS A 286 -14.08 -6.04 3.87
CA HIS A 286 -14.74 -6.15 2.57
C HIS A 286 -13.81 -6.89 1.59
N ALA A 287 -14.33 -7.30 0.43
CA ALA A 287 -13.60 -8.05 -0.58
C ALA A 287 -12.52 -7.21 -1.30
N GLY A 288 -11.87 -7.80 -2.31
CA GLY A 288 -10.85 -7.12 -3.11
C GLY A 288 -9.44 -7.14 -2.49
N GLU A 289 -9.17 -8.10 -1.61
CA GLU A 289 -7.87 -8.24 -0.97
C GLU A 289 -6.81 -8.80 -1.92
N ILE A 290 -5.64 -8.17 -1.89
CA ILE A 290 -4.41 -8.62 -2.52
C ILE A 290 -3.38 -8.78 -1.39
N PHE A 291 -3.04 -10.01 -1.06
CA PHE A 291 -2.22 -10.32 0.10
C PHE A 291 -0.76 -10.56 -0.27
N ILE A 292 0.15 -9.80 0.36
CA ILE A 292 1.59 -10.00 0.29
C ILE A 292 1.97 -11.07 1.32
N ARG A 293 2.22 -12.29 0.86
CA ARG A 293 2.53 -13.44 1.73
C ARG A 293 3.92 -13.37 2.33
N LYS A 294 4.87 -12.76 1.61
CA LYS A 294 6.27 -12.68 2.03
C LYS A 294 6.43 -11.59 3.09
N PRO A 295 6.89 -11.91 4.31
CA PRO A 295 7.08 -10.92 5.37
C PRO A 295 8.23 -9.94 5.11
N ASP A 296 9.24 -10.36 4.34
CA ASP A 296 10.43 -9.58 4.07
C ASP A 296 10.34 -8.77 2.77
N LEU A 297 10.79 -7.52 2.81
CA LEU A 297 10.99 -6.70 1.60
C LEU A 297 12.26 -7.12 0.82
N PRO A 298 12.29 -7.08 -0.53
CA PRO A 298 11.18 -6.89 -1.47
C PRO A 298 10.24 -8.10 -1.57
N PRO A 299 8.91 -7.89 -1.70
CA PRO A 299 8.08 -8.87 -2.39
C PRO A 299 8.36 -8.90 -3.90
N ALA A 300 8.11 -10.04 -4.52
CA ALA A 300 8.07 -10.25 -5.97
C ALA A 300 6.63 -10.58 -6.42
N PRO A 301 6.29 -10.55 -7.72
CA PRO A 301 4.93 -10.85 -8.19
C PRO A 301 4.34 -12.18 -7.68
N GLU A 302 5.17 -13.20 -7.55
CA GLU A 302 4.86 -14.53 -7.00
C GLU A 302 4.53 -14.51 -5.49
N ASP A 303 4.93 -13.48 -4.76
CA ASP A 303 4.66 -13.34 -3.33
C ASP A 303 3.26 -12.79 -3.06
N LEU A 304 2.55 -12.29 -4.08
CA LEU A 304 1.22 -11.70 -3.96
C LEU A 304 0.16 -12.68 -4.47
N ILE A 305 -0.95 -12.78 -3.73
CA ILE A 305 -2.11 -13.58 -4.12
C ILE A 305 -3.40 -12.75 -4.07
N PHE A 306 -4.35 -13.10 -4.92
CA PHE A 306 -5.73 -12.63 -4.79
C PHE A 306 -6.46 -13.44 -3.73
N CYS A 307 -7.27 -12.77 -2.92
CA CYS A 307 -8.11 -13.40 -1.92
C CYS A 307 -9.56 -13.43 -2.39
N ASP A 308 -10.25 -14.52 -2.05
CA ASP A 308 -11.63 -14.77 -2.44
C ASP A 308 -12.61 -14.19 -1.39
N GLY A 309 -13.47 -13.27 -1.83
CA GLY A 309 -14.49 -12.66 -0.99
C GLY A 309 -13.93 -11.83 0.17
N ASP A 310 -14.73 -11.74 1.24
CA ASP A 310 -14.43 -10.92 2.42
C ASP A 310 -13.44 -11.61 3.38
N ASP A 311 -13.44 -12.94 3.40
CA ASP A 311 -12.71 -13.78 4.36
C ASP A 311 -12.12 -14.99 3.63
N ASP A 312 -10.81 -14.97 3.43
CA ASP A 312 -10.05 -16.03 2.75
C ASP A 312 -8.98 -16.60 3.68
N VAL A 313 -9.06 -17.91 3.89
CA VAL A 313 -8.14 -18.68 4.75
C VAL A 313 -6.70 -18.73 4.23
N ARG A 314 -6.42 -18.24 3.03
CA ARG A 314 -5.05 -18.14 2.48
C ARG A 314 -4.42 -16.78 2.76
N CYS A 315 -5.20 -15.82 3.25
CA CYS A 315 -4.85 -14.42 3.35
C CYS A 315 -4.76 -13.91 4.80
N ILE A 316 -4.97 -12.60 5.03
CA ILE A 316 -4.70 -11.97 6.33
C ILE A 316 -5.54 -12.59 7.46
N ASP A 317 -6.79 -13.00 7.20
CA ASP A 317 -7.71 -13.55 8.21
C ASP A 317 -7.28 -14.95 8.71
N ASN A 318 -6.34 -15.63 8.03
CA ASN A 318 -5.80 -16.92 8.45
C ASN A 318 -4.29 -17.07 8.20
N SER A 319 -3.51 -15.99 8.35
CA SER A 319 -2.04 -16.02 8.23
C SER A 319 -1.33 -16.81 9.37
N GLY A 320 -1.95 -17.88 9.88
CA GLY A 320 -1.46 -18.74 10.95
C GLY A 320 -1.84 -20.22 10.83
N ASP A 321 -2.25 -20.74 9.67
CA ASP A 321 -2.55 -22.18 9.53
C ASP A 321 -1.72 -22.88 8.45
N GLY A 322 -0.59 -23.43 8.89
CA GLY A 322 -0.06 -24.67 8.36
C GLY A 322 -0.12 -25.71 9.46
N SER A 323 -1.22 -26.48 9.52
CA SER A 323 -1.33 -27.82 10.09
C SER A 323 -0.56 -28.04 11.41
N ASP A 324 -1.22 -27.76 12.54
CA ASP A 324 -1.31 -28.69 13.68
C ASP A 324 -2.17 -28.06 14.78
N ASP A 325 -2.94 -28.95 15.43
CA ASP A 325 -3.92 -28.75 16.50
C ASP A 325 -3.32 -28.16 17.80
N ASP A 326 -2.69 -26.98 17.72
CA ASP A 326 -2.16 -26.22 18.86
C ASP A 326 -2.08 -24.68 18.64
N THR A 327 -2.46 -24.14 17.47
CA THR A 327 -2.24 -22.71 17.13
C THR A 327 -3.27 -21.73 17.69
N ARG A 328 -4.48 -22.20 18.07
CA ARG A 328 -5.39 -21.39 18.92
C ARG A 328 -4.78 -21.06 20.28
N SER A 329 -3.76 -21.80 20.71
CA SER A 329 -2.98 -21.54 21.92
C SER A 329 -1.86 -20.53 21.68
N TRP A 330 -1.28 -20.44 20.48
CA TRP A 330 -0.03 -19.69 20.26
C TRP A 330 -0.18 -18.17 20.38
N TRP A 331 -1.25 -17.58 19.85
CA TRP A 331 -1.53 -16.14 19.98
C TRP A 331 -1.82 -15.73 21.43
N TRP A 332 -2.58 -16.54 22.18
CA TRP A 332 -2.80 -16.35 23.62
C TRP A 332 -1.55 -16.65 24.46
N SER A 333 -0.71 -17.60 24.04
CA SER A 333 0.52 -18.00 24.75
C SER A 333 1.61 -16.93 24.64
N ARG A 334 1.65 -16.19 23.52
CA ARG A 334 2.53 -15.02 23.35
C ARG A 334 2.00 -13.79 24.11
N ALA A 335 0.70 -13.75 24.42
CA ALA A 335 0.10 -12.78 25.35
C ALA A 335 0.42 -13.03 26.83
N ARG A 336 1.13 -14.14 27.16
CA ARG A 336 1.69 -14.37 28.50
C ARG A 336 2.93 -13.52 28.79
N PHE A 337 3.53 -12.92 27.76
CA PHE A 337 4.46 -11.80 27.89
C PHE A 337 3.71 -10.49 27.62
N PRO A 338 3.87 -9.43 28.44
CA PRO A 338 3.07 -8.23 28.28
C PRO A 338 3.28 -7.62 26.89
N ALA A 339 2.19 -7.42 26.13
CA ALA A 339 2.18 -6.94 24.74
C ALA A 339 3.03 -5.66 24.52
N ARG A 340 3.24 -4.86 25.57
CA ARG A 340 4.15 -3.69 25.58
C ARG A 340 5.59 -3.97 25.10
N PHE A 341 6.03 -5.22 25.06
CA PHE A 341 7.40 -5.59 24.64
C PHE A 341 7.54 -6.06 23.19
N LYS A 342 6.45 -6.28 22.44
CA LYS A 342 6.49 -6.77 21.04
C LYS A 342 5.61 -6.02 20.03
N VAL A 343 4.76 -5.08 20.48
CA VAL A 343 3.94 -4.23 19.59
C VAL A 343 4.79 -3.53 18.51
N TRP A 344 6.02 -3.13 18.83
CA TRP A 344 6.91 -2.46 17.89
C TRP A 344 7.36 -3.32 16.70
N GLU A 345 7.48 -4.64 16.87
CA GLU A 345 7.85 -5.56 15.79
C GLU A 345 6.70 -5.78 14.81
N LEU A 346 5.47 -5.95 15.34
CA LEU A 346 4.23 -6.08 14.55
C LEU A 346 3.91 -4.81 13.75
N LEU A 347 4.37 -3.66 14.24
CA LEU A 347 4.22 -2.37 13.55
C LEU A 347 5.27 -2.13 12.46
N PHE A 348 6.33 -2.96 12.36
CA PHE A 348 7.22 -2.91 11.20
C PHE A 348 6.56 -3.52 9.97
N ALA A 349 5.88 -4.67 10.13
CA ALA A 349 5.13 -5.31 9.05
C ALA A 349 4.05 -4.38 8.48
N HIS A 350 3.36 -3.64 9.35
CA HIS A 350 2.39 -2.62 8.93
C HIS A 350 2.98 -1.50 8.05
N ARG A 351 4.30 -1.34 8.01
CA ARG A 351 4.95 -0.33 7.15
C ARG A 351 5.53 -0.97 5.88
N ASP A 352 5.60 -2.28 5.77
CA ASP A 352 6.35 -2.97 4.73
C ASP A 352 5.45 -3.33 3.54
N TYR A 353 5.13 -2.33 2.72
CA TYR A 353 4.32 -2.47 1.51
C TYR A 353 5.12 -2.10 0.27
N PHE A 354 5.81 -3.09 -0.33
CA PHE A 354 6.81 -2.94 -1.41
C PHE A 354 8.09 -2.20 -0.99
N TRP A 355 7.91 -1.13 -0.23
CA TRP A 355 8.88 -0.29 0.44
C TRP A 355 8.44 -0.11 1.88
N ARG A 356 9.36 0.34 2.72
CA ARG A 356 9.00 0.71 4.07
C ARG A 356 8.38 2.11 4.09
N LEU A 357 7.06 2.16 4.19
CA LEU A 357 6.26 3.37 4.16
C LEU A 357 6.33 4.14 5.48
N GLY A 358 5.87 5.39 5.49
CA GLY A 358 5.51 6.09 6.73
C GLY A 358 6.54 7.11 7.23
N LEU A 359 7.62 7.36 6.48
CA LEU A 359 8.63 8.34 6.83
C LEU A 359 8.96 9.26 5.65
N CYS A 360 8.89 10.57 5.88
CA CYS A 360 9.40 11.54 4.92
C CYS A 360 10.89 11.80 5.14
N VAL A 361 11.73 10.99 4.50
CA VAL A 361 13.20 11.11 4.52
C VAL A 361 13.76 10.98 3.10
N PRO A 362 14.99 11.46 2.81
CA PRO A 362 15.57 11.45 1.47
C PRO A 362 15.48 10.09 0.78
N GLY A 363 14.70 9.98 -0.31
CA GLY A 363 14.55 8.72 -1.05
C GLY A 363 13.70 7.64 -0.36
N GLY A 364 12.95 7.97 0.70
CA GLY A 364 12.19 7.02 1.52
C GLY A 364 13.02 6.46 2.68
N ASP A 365 12.47 5.48 3.41
CA ASP A 365 13.09 4.91 4.63
C ASP A 365 14.57 4.55 4.40
N PRO A 366 15.49 4.90 5.33
CA PRO A 366 16.92 4.67 5.11
C PRO A 366 17.29 3.20 4.94
N ARG A 367 16.46 2.26 5.42
CA ARG A 367 16.68 0.82 5.21
C ARG A 367 16.50 0.40 3.76
N ASP A 368 15.84 1.22 2.94
CA ASP A 368 15.69 1.00 1.50
C ASP A 368 16.81 1.67 0.67
N TRP A 369 17.75 2.40 1.29
CA TRP A 369 18.82 3.08 0.54
C TRP A 369 19.78 2.10 -0.11
N GLY A 370 20.00 2.27 -1.42
CA GLY A 370 20.88 1.39 -2.22
C GLY A 370 20.18 0.13 -2.76
N ARG A 371 18.90 -0.08 -2.45
CA ARG A 371 18.08 -1.15 -3.02
C ARG A 371 17.82 -0.89 -4.51
N GLU A 372 17.97 -1.93 -5.34
CA GLU A 372 17.61 -1.82 -6.76
C GLU A 372 16.13 -1.48 -6.92
N LYS A 373 15.81 -0.56 -7.84
CA LYS A 373 14.42 -0.30 -8.24
C LYS A 373 13.88 -1.54 -8.94
N TYR A 374 12.60 -1.85 -8.76
CA TYR A 374 11.92 -2.87 -9.56
C TYR A 374 12.11 -2.57 -11.05
N LYS A 375 12.66 -3.54 -11.78
CA LYS A 375 12.87 -3.46 -13.23
C LYS A 375 11.71 -4.17 -13.93
N PHE A 376 10.71 -3.41 -14.33
CA PHE A 376 9.66 -3.91 -15.22
C PHE A 376 10.22 -3.88 -16.64
N GLY A 377 10.23 -5.03 -17.31
CA GLY A 377 10.97 -5.21 -18.56
C GLY A 377 10.56 -4.22 -19.65
N GLU A 378 11.54 -3.45 -20.14
CA GLU A 378 11.48 -2.99 -21.53
C GLU A 378 11.62 -4.24 -22.40
N THR A 379 10.64 -4.48 -23.27
CA THR A 379 10.74 -5.48 -24.32
C THR A 379 12.02 -5.22 -25.11
N LYS A 380 12.90 -6.22 -25.22
CA LYS A 380 14.02 -6.21 -26.16
C LYS A 380 13.46 -5.98 -27.58
N SER A 381 13.45 -4.74 -28.05
CA SER A 381 13.76 -4.52 -29.45
C SER A 381 15.27 -4.60 -29.60
N ASP A 382 15.71 -5.32 -30.64
CA ASP A 382 17.08 -5.41 -31.15
C ASP A 382 17.83 -6.68 -30.72
N GLU A 383 17.48 -7.77 -31.40
CA GLU A 383 18.45 -8.73 -31.95
C GLU A 383 17.85 -9.36 -33.22
N LEU A 384 17.98 -8.65 -34.34
CA LEU A 384 18.38 -9.14 -35.68
C LEU A 384 18.35 -8.02 -36.71
#